data_AF-A0A971EWJ0-F1
#
_entry.id   AF-A0A971EWJ0-F1
#
_cell.length_a   1.000
_cell.length_b   1.000
_cell.length_c   1.000
_cell.angle_alpha   90.00
_cell.angle_beta   90.00
_cell.angle_gamma   90.00
#
_symmetry.space_group_name_H-M   'P 1'
#
loop_
_entity.id
_entity.type
_entity.pdbx_description
1 polymer ?
#
loop_
_entity_poly.entity_id
_entity_poly.type
_entity_poly.pdbx_seq_one_letter_code
_entity_poly.pdbx_strand_id
1 'polypeptide(L)'
;VLEPDEMMEANSICNLCGRCVKECPGNAIPPVKDKRISVNINGNKVSWGDVQMGRCTLTHHGLNNKISPFLKKSFPHMAFDVDNTDMTEEEAYRMCYPLSNANWTTYDESATGRVIDYEGYLTQQYGYFALCGARGCIRACMDNLEKTRRIENLFKEPFYKKQSWLLDNKPIKVRKAVNQFRDDYLDKNYPGIRKGEYEYTEKAEDKDE
;
A
#
# COMPACT_ATOMS: atom_id res chain seq x y z
N VAL A 1 -21.56 33.32 12.37
CA VAL A 1 -21.43 32.56 11.10
C VAL A 1 -19.99 32.76 10.65
N LEU A 2 -19.29 31.71 10.23
CA LEU A 2 -17.95 31.85 9.66
C LEU A 2 -18.11 32.21 8.19
N GLU A 3 -17.48 33.30 7.77
CA GLU A 3 -17.40 33.62 6.36
C GLU A 3 -16.40 32.68 5.68
N PRO A 4 -16.72 32.15 4.49
CA PRO A 4 -15.83 31.27 3.77
C PRO A 4 -14.61 32.05 3.27
N ASP A 5 -13.44 31.41 3.32
CA ASP A 5 -12.24 31.93 2.67
C ASP A 5 -12.44 32.02 1.15
N GLU A 6 -11.77 32.98 0.52
CA GLU A 6 -11.73 33.06 -0.95
C GLU A 6 -11.15 31.77 -1.54
N MET A 7 -11.77 31.31 -2.63
CA MET A 7 -11.28 30.13 -3.33
C MET A 7 -9.91 30.43 -3.95
N MET A 8 -8.91 29.62 -3.61
CA MET A 8 -7.60 29.68 -4.27
C MET A 8 -7.72 29.40 -5.77
N GLU A 9 -7.03 30.20 -6.57
CA GLU A 9 -6.95 29.99 -8.02
C GLU A 9 -6.38 28.60 -8.34
N ALA A 10 -6.93 27.95 -9.38
CA ALA A 10 -6.44 26.67 -9.83
C ALA A 10 -4.95 26.76 -10.23
N ASN A 11 -4.15 25.76 -9.82
CA ASN A 11 -2.70 25.71 -10.07
C ASN A 11 -1.86 26.82 -9.41
N SER A 12 -2.42 27.58 -8.46
CA SER A 12 -1.64 28.48 -7.59
C SER A 12 -0.64 27.69 -6.73
N ILE A 13 -1.08 26.60 -6.13
CA ILE A 13 -0.23 25.68 -5.34
C ILE A 13 0.35 24.57 -6.22
N CYS A 14 -0.52 23.83 -6.92
CA CYS A 14 -0.10 22.72 -7.76
C CYS A 14 0.68 23.25 -8.97
N ASN A 15 1.98 22.97 -9.03
CA ASN A 15 2.87 23.37 -10.12
C ASN A 15 2.96 22.32 -11.24
N LEU A 16 2.02 21.36 -11.29
CA LEU A 16 1.97 20.30 -12.30
C LEU A 16 3.27 19.48 -12.41
N CYS A 17 4.04 19.37 -11.32
CA CYS A 17 5.34 18.69 -11.33
C CYS A 17 5.28 17.16 -11.47
N GLY A 18 4.11 16.55 -11.23
CA GLY A 18 3.94 15.09 -11.32
C GLY A 18 4.63 14.27 -10.24
N ARG A 19 5.09 14.90 -9.14
CA ARG A 19 5.68 14.15 -8.01
C ARG A 19 4.67 13.22 -7.36
N CYS A 20 3.40 13.61 -7.26
CA CYS A 20 2.33 12.73 -6.78
C CYS A 20 2.20 11.46 -7.62
N VAL A 21 2.38 11.57 -8.94
CA VAL A 21 2.37 10.44 -9.89
C VAL A 21 3.59 9.55 -9.66
N LYS A 22 4.79 10.14 -9.74
CA LYS A 22 6.06 9.41 -9.60
C LYS A 22 6.17 8.66 -8.27
N GLU A 23 5.69 9.27 -7.20
CA GLU A 23 5.82 8.73 -5.84
C GLU A 23 4.59 7.91 -5.41
N CYS A 24 3.59 7.69 -6.28
CA CYS A 24 2.45 6.84 -5.99
C CYS A 24 2.88 5.36 -5.98
N PRO A 25 2.77 4.64 -4.85
CA PRO A 25 3.23 3.25 -4.77
C PRO A 25 2.37 2.26 -5.57
N GLY A 26 1.13 2.62 -5.86
CA GLY A 26 0.17 1.77 -6.57
C GLY A 26 -0.01 2.13 -8.04
N ASN A 27 0.80 3.04 -8.59
CA ASN A 27 0.62 3.53 -9.97
C ASN A 27 -0.85 3.96 -10.25
N ALA A 28 -1.47 4.60 -9.26
CA ALA A 28 -2.90 4.93 -9.27
C ALA A 28 -3.19 6.30 -9.90
N ILE A 29 -2.23 7.22 -9.85
CA ILE A 29 -2.42 8.58 -10.38
C ILE A 29 -1.85 8.62 -11.80
N PRO A 30 -2.62 9.01 -12.82
CA PRO A 30 -2.14 9.07 -14.19
C PRO A 30 -1.11 10.19 -14.40
N PRO A 31 -0.27 10.11 -15.45
CA PRO A 31 0.64 11.19 -15.82
C PRO A 31 -0.07 12.55 -15.93
N VAL A 32 0.63 13.63 -15.56
CA VAL A 32 0.03 14.99 -15.47
C VAL A 32 -0.55 15.50 -16.78
N LYS A 33 -0.06 15.00 -17.92
CA LYS A 33 -0.52 15.37 -19.27
C LYS A 33 -1.56 14.40 -19.84
N ASP A 34 -1.89 13.34 -19.10
CA ASP A 34 -2.84 12.29 -19.51
C ASP A 34 -4.17 12.44 -18.76
N LYS A 35 -5.04 11.41 -18.79
CA LYS A 35 -6.36 11.28 -18.15
C LYS A 35 -6.57 12.22 -16.95
N ARG A 36 -7.37 13.27 -17.17
CA ARG A 36 -7.68 14.30 -16.17
C ARG A 36 -9.18 14.53 -16.08
N ILE A 37 -9.63 14.77 -14.86
CA ILE A 37 -10.95 15.29 -14.57
C ILE A 37 -10.83 16.82 -14.47
N SER A 38 -11.78 17.54 -15.07
CA SER A 38 -11.88 18.99 -14.98
C SER A 38 -13.30 19.40 -14.61
N VAL A 39 -13.42 20.29 -13.64
CA VAL A 39 -14.71 20.85 -13.18
C VAL A 39 -14.60 22.37 -13.06
N ASN A 40 -15.73 23.06 -13.17
CA ASN A 40 -15.82 24.50 -12.91
C ASN A 40 -16.43 24.70 -11.52
N ILE A 41 -15.70 25.36 -10.63
CA ILE A 41 -16.17 25.70 -9.28
C ILE A 41 -16.09 27.21 -9.15
N ASN A 42 -17.23 27.90 -8.97
CA ASN A 42 -17.31 29.36 -8.87
C ASN A 42 -16.56 30.12 -9.99
N GLY A 43 -16.63 29.63 -11.23
CA GLY A 43 -15.92 30.21 -12.38
C GLY A 43 -14.46 29.80 -12.52
N ASN A 44 -13.87 29.15 -11.51
CA ASN A 44 -12.51 28.61 -11.57
C ASN A 44 -12.50 27.19 -12.15
N LYS A 45 -11.76 27.00 -13.25
CA LYS A 45 -11.55 25.67 -13.86
C LYS A 45 -10.48 24.90 -13.09
N VAL A 46 -10.91 23.98 -12.23
CA VAL A 46 -10.03 23.11 -11.43
C VAL A 46 -9.87 21.76 -12.14
N SER A 47 -8.68 21.18 -12.10
CA SER A 47 -8.43 19.87 -12.68
C SER A 47 -7.39 19.05 -11.92
N TRP A 48 -7.56 17.74 -11.91
CA TRP A 48 -6.68 16.77 -11.28
C TRP A 48 -6.62 15.47 -12.10
N GLY A 49 -5.70 14.57 -11.75
CA GLY A 49 -5.58 13.28 -12.42
C GLY A 49 -6.79 12.39 -12.16
N ASP A 50 -7.25 11.68 -13.18
CA ASP A 50 -8.30 10.67 -13.06
C ASP A 50 -7.75 9.42 -12.34
N VAL A 51 -7.81 9.42 -11.01
CA VAL A 51 -7.18 8.41 -10.16
C VAL A 51 -7.84 7.05 -10.36
N GLN A 52 -7.04 6.01 -10.60
CA GLN A 52 -7.50 4.64 -10.55
C GLN A 52 -7.76 4.28 -9.08
N MET A 53 -9.04 4.37 -8.69
CA MET A 53 -9.44 4.26 -7.28
C MET A 53 -9.25 2.87 -6.68
N GLY A 54 -9.34 1.78 -7.46
CA GLY A 54 -9.03 0.44 -6.94
C GLY A 54 -7.57 0.28 -6.55
N ARG A 55 -6.62 0.69 -7.41
CA ARG A 55 -5.18 0.70 -7.12
C ARG A 55 -4.85 1.59 -5.92
N CYS A 56 -5.50 2.75 -5.86
CA CYS A 56 -5.39 3.66 -4.72
C CYS A 56 -5.85 2.96 -3.43
N THR A 57 -7.05 2.37 -3.42
CA THR A 57 -7.66 1.72 -2.25
C THR A 57 -6.88 0.50 -1.80
N LEU A 58 -6.41 -0.36 -2.73
CA LEU A 58 -5.54 -1.49 -2.43
C LEU A 58 -4.25 -1.04 -1.74
N THR A 59 -3.61 0.00 -2.29
CA THR A 59 -2.35 0.51 -1.76
C THR A 59 -2.55 1.24 -0.43
N HIS A 60 -3.62 2.04 -0.31
CA HIS A 60 -3.94 2.80 0.87
C HIS A 60 -4.22 1.91 2.07
N HIS A 61 -5.00 0.84 1.86
CA HIS A 61 -5.41 -0.09 2.90
C HIS A 61 -4.51 -1.32 3.01
N GLY A 62 -3.24 -1.23 2.63
CA GLY A 62 -2.26 -2.26 2.99
C GLY A 62 -2.10 -3.42 2.01
N LEU A 63 -3.03 -3.63 1.08
CA LEU A 63 -3.00 -4.78 0.15
C LEU A 63 -2.05 -4.61 -1.04
N ASN A 64 -1.03 -3.78 -0.89
CA ASN A 64 0.08 -3.64 -1.81
C ASN A 64 1.38 -3.98 -1.08
N ASN A 65 2.05 -5.04 -1.51
CA ASN A 65 3.30 -5.51 -0.91
C ASN A 65 4.41 -4.45 -0.90
N LYS A 66 4.37 -3.46 -1.79
CA LYS A 66 5.38 -2.39 -1.85
C LYS A 66 5.33 -1.46 -0.63
N ILE A 67 4.22 -1.42 0.10
CA ILE A 67 4.03 -0.49 1.23
C ILE A 67 3.73 -1.20 2.55
N SER A 68 3.20 -2.43 2.53
CA SER A 68 2.79 -3.12 3.76
C SER A 68 3.80 -4.19 4.16
N PRO A 69 4.71 -3.91 5.12
CA PRO A 69 5.52 -4.96 5.72
C PRO A 69 4.67 -5.99 6.46
N PHE A 70 3.47 -5.61 6.89
CA PHE A 70 2.52 -6.46 7.61
C PHE A 70 1.87 -7.49 6.69
N LEU A 71 1.48 -7.06 5.48
CA LEU A 71 1.02 -7.97 4.44
C LEU A 71 2.12 -8.96 4.08
N LYS A 72 3.35 -8.46 3.90
CA LYS A 72 4.48 -9.32 3.54
C LYS A 72 4.87 -10.31 4.65
N LYS A 73 4.70 -9.95 5.92
CA LYS A 73 4.87 -10.86 7.05
C LYS A 73 3.79 -11.96 7.03
N SER A 74 2.52 -11.57 6.83
CA SER A 74 1.37 -12.49 6.93
C SER A 74 1.22 -13.38 5.70
N PHE A 75 1.59 -12.86 4.53
CA PHE A 75 1.50 -13.53 3.22
C PHE A 75 2.84 -13.44 2.45
N PRO A 76 3.93 -14.07 2.94
CA PRO A 76 5.27 -13.91 2.37
C PRO A 76 5.42 -14.42 0.93
N HIS A 77 4.54 -15.32 0.51
CA HIS A 77 4.52 -15.90 -0.83
C HIS A 77 3.50 -15.25 -1.77
N MET A 78 2.72 -14.28 -1.28
CA MET A 78 1.76 -13.57 -2.12
C MET A 78 2.48 -12.44 -2.85
N ALA A 79 2.25 -12.35 -4.15
CA ALA A 79 2.50 -11.14 -4.93
C ALA A 79 1.19 -10.74 -5.60
N PHE A 80 0.82 -9.47 -5.45
CA PHE A 80 -0.38 -8.94 -6.07
C PHE A 80 -0.03 -7.74 -6.94
N ASP A 81 -0.37 -7.81 -8.22
CA ASP A 81 -0.01 -6.79 -9.21
C ASP A 81 -0.97 -5.59 -9.14
N VAL A 82 -0.79 -4.80 -8.08
CA VAL A 82 -1.59 -3.59 -7.85
C VAL A 82 -1.31 -2.52 -8.92
N ASP A 83 -0.12 -2.50 -9.52
CA ASP A 83 0.25 -1.45 -10.48
C ASP A 83 -0.54 -1.53 -11.79
N ASN A 84 -1.00 -2.74 -12.15
CA ASN A 84 -1.65 -3.02 -13.44
C ASN A 84 -3.10 -3.50 -13.33
N THR A 85 -3.62 -3.74 -12.12
CA THR A 85 -5.01 -4.17 -11.95
C THR A 85 -6.02 -3.09 -12.37
N ASP A 86 -7.15 -3.52 -12.93
CA ASP A 86 -8.28 -2.65 -13.25
C ASP A 86 -9.43 -2.77 -12.24
N MET A 87 -9.16 -3.35 -11.07
CA MET A 87 -10.13 -3.43 -9.97
C MET A 87 -10.79 -2.08 -9.72
N THR A 88 -12.08 -2.13 -9.48
CA THR A 88 -12.86 -1.00 -9.00
C THR A 88 -12.52 -0.70 -7.54
N GLU A 89 -12.89 0.50 -7.09
CA GLU A 89 -12.76 0.87 -5.69
C GLU A 89 -13.53 -0.09 -4.76
N GLU A 90 -14.74 -0.47 -5.14
CA GLU A 90 -15.58 -1.40 -4.38
C GLU A 90 -14.94 -2.78 -4.24
N GLU A 91 -14.40 -3.35 -5.32
CA GLU A 91 -13.69 -4.63 -5.27
C GLU A 91 -12.45 -4.56 -4.37
N ALA A 92 -11.72 -3.43 -4.40
CA ALA A 92 -10.58 -3.21 -3.53
C ALA A 92 -11.01 -3.15 -2.06
N TYR A 93 -12.09 -2.44 -1.71
CA TYR A 93 -12.63 -2.43 -0.36
C TYR A 93 -13.07 -3.82 0.11
N ARG A 94 -13.79 -4.55 -0.74
CA ARG A 94 -14.24 -5.93 -0.48
C ARG A 94 -13.08 -6.91 -0.30
N MET A 95 -11.88 -6.57 -0.74
CA MET A 95 -10.67 -7.35 -0.48
C MET A 95 -9.97 -6.91 0.81
N CYS A 96 -9.68 -5.61 0.95
CA CYS A 96 -8.89 -5.09 2.07
C CYS A 96 -9.60 -5.22 3.42
N TYR A 97 -10.89 -4.84 3.51
CA TYR A 97 -11.58 -4.77 4.79
C TYR A 97 -11.81 -6.14 5.43
N PRO A 98 -12.27 -7.18 4.69
CA PRO A 98 -12.39 -8.51 5.26
C PRO A 98 -11.03 -9.07 5.72
N LEU A 99 -9.97 -8.91 4.94
CA LEU A 99 -8.62 -9.40 5.33
C LEU A 99 -8.08 -8.69 6.58
N SER A 100 -8.33 -7.38 6.70
CA SER A 100 -7.92 -6.62 7.88
C SER A 100 -8.74 -7.00 9.14
N ASN A 101 -10.03 -7.32 9.00
CA ASN A 101 -10.91 -7.60 10.14
C ASN A 101 -11.02 -9.08 10.52
N ALA A 102 -10.70 -10.00 9.61
CA ALA A 102 -10.88 -11.43 9.82
C ALA A 102 -9.88 -12.01 10.83
N ASN A 103 -10.34 -13.08 11.48
CA ASN A 103 -9.51 -13.91 12.36
C ASN A 103 -9.05 -15.16 11.61
N TRP A 104 -7.85 -15.63 11.94
CA TRP A 104 -7.30 -16.88 11.43
C TRP A 104 -6.42 -17.57 12.46
N THR A 105 -6.53 -18.90 12.52
CA THR A 105 -5.69 -19.73 13.39
C THR A 105 -4.52 -20.29 12.59
N THR A 106 -3.31 -20.09 13.08
CA THR A 106 -2.08 -20.57 12.45
C THR A 106 -1.17 -21.23 13.50
N TYR A 107 -0.21 -22.01 13.03
CA TYR A 107 0.85 -22.61 13.84
C TYR A 107 2.02 -21.64 14.11
N ASP A 108 1.98 -20.42 13.54
CA ASP A 108 2.88 -19.34 13.90
C ASP A 108 2.58 -18.86 15.33
N GLU A 109 3.46 -19.22 16.27
CA GLU A 109 3.37 -18.83 17.68
C GLU A 109 3.37 -17.31 17.88
N SER A 110 3.82 -16.51 16.89
CA SER A 110 3.84 -15.04 16.94
C SER A 110 2.54 -14.38 16.45
N ALA A 111 1.61 -15.16 15.89
CA ALA A 111 0.39 -14.61 15.30
C ALA A 111 -0.60 -14.15 16.36
N THR A 112 -1.29 -13.05 16.09
CA THR A 112 -2.27 -12.46 17.01
C THR A 112 -3.68 -13.08 16.90
N GLY A 113 -3.84 -14.07 16.02
CA GLY A 113 -5.15 -14.62 15.64
C GLY A 113 -5.90 -13.81 14.58
N ARG A 114 -5.28 -12.75 14.05
CA ARG A 114 -5.76 -11.97 12.89
C ARG A 114 -5.17 -12.51 11.59
N VAL A 115 -5.86 -12.29 10.48
CA VAL A 115 -5.31 -12.63 9.14
C VAL A 115 -4.10 -11.75 8.80
N ILE A 116 -4.17 -10.44 9.09
CA ILE A 116 -3.02 -9.52 9.03
C ILE A 116 -2.92 -8.80 10.38
N ASP A 117 -1.93 -9.19 11.19
CA ASP A 117 -1.79 -8.78 12.60
C ASP A 117 -1.96 -7.26 12.82
N TYR A 118 -1.12 -6.46 12.17
CA TYR A 118 -1.08 -5.02 12.43
C TYR A 118 -2.26 -4.26 11.82
N GLU A 119 -2.77 -4.71 10.66
CA GLU A 119 -3.96 -4.10 10.04
C GLU A 119 -5.20 -4.32 10.92
N GLY A 120 -5.36 -5.53 11.46
CA GLY A 120 -6.42 -5.83 12.43
C GLY A 120 -6.31 -5.04 13.72
N TYR A 121 -5.08 -4.82 14.22
CA TYR A 121 -4.84 -3.92 15.36
C TYR A 121 -5.28 -2.49 15.05
N LEU A 122 -4.84 -1.91 13.92
CA LEU A 122 -5.20 -0.54 13.55
C LEU A 122 -6.71 -0.36 13.41
N THR A 123 -7.38 -1.30 12.74
CA THR A 123 -8.83 -1.25 12.56
C THR A 123 -9.57 -1.36 13.90
N GLN A 124 -9.10 -2.22 14.80
CA GLN A 124 -9.72 -2.35 16.13
C GLN A 124 -9.53 -1.10 16.99
N GLN A 125 -8.35 -0.47 16.95
CA GLN A 125 -8.06 0.69 17.79
C GLN A 125 -8.65 2.00 17.25
N TYR A 126 -8.63 2.18 15.92
CA TYR A 126 -8.92 3.46 15.29
C TYR A 126 -10.10 3.43 14.32
N GLY A 127 -10.68 2.25 14.06
CA GLY A 127 -11.74 2.08 13.06
C GLY A 127 -11.28 2.27 11.61
N TYR A 128 -9.98 2.49 11.39
CA TYR A 128 -9.42 2.81 10.08
C TYR A 128 -7.95 2.42 9.99
N PHE A 129 -7.46 2.14 8.78
CA PHE A 129 -6.08 1.72 8.52
C PHE A 129 -5.60 2.27 7.18
N ALA A 130 -4.60 3.15 7.24
CA ALA A 130 -4.07 3.88 6.10
C ALA A 130 -2.55 3.67 5.98
N LEU A 131 -2.15 2.54 5.41
CA LEU A 131 -0.76 2.10 5.35
C LEU A 131 0.08 2.79 4.27
N CYS A 132 -0.51 3.24 3.16
CA CYS A 132 0.21 4.04 2.16
C CYS A 132 0.78 5.34 2.75
N GLY A 133 0.13 5.88 3.81
CA GLY A 133 0.53 7.10 4.49
C GLY A 133 0.56 8.32 3.56
N ALA A 134 -0.19 8.31 2.46
CA ALA A 134 -0.21 9.35 1.45
C ALA A 134 1.18 9.72 0.88
N ARG A 135 2.07 8.73 0.72
CA ARG A 135 3.45 8.86 0.20
C ARG A 135 3.56 9.76 -1.04
N GLY A 136 2.71 9.52 -2.03
CA GLY A 136 2.70 10.28 -3.28
C GLY A 136 1.84 11.54 -3.21
N CYS A 137 0.52 11.35 -3.04
CA CYS A 137 -0.47 12.42 -3.20
C CYS A 137 -0.32 13.59 -2.23
N ILE A 138 0.09 13.36 -0.98
CA ILE A 138 0.24 14.41 0.03
C ILE A 138 1.72 14.65 0.32
N ARG A 139 2.45 13.62 0.72
CA ARG A 139 3.80 13.77 1.25
C ARG A 139 4.79 14.29 0.19
N ALA A 140 4.79 13.72 -1.02
CA ALA A 140 5.65 14.21 -2.09
C ALA A 140 5.25 15.61 -2.59
N CYS A 141 3.96 15.94 -2.51
CA CYS A 141 3.49 17.30 -2.79
C CYS A 141 4.01 18.28 -1.74
N MET A 142 3.82 18.01 -0.44
CA MET A 142 4.28 18.85 0.66
C MET A 142 5.79 19.10 0.60
N ASP A 143 6.59 18.04 0.35
CA ASP A 143 8.04 18.17 0.16
C ASP A 143 8.39 19.18 -0.95
N ASN A 144 7.67 19.14 -2.07
CA ASN A 144 7.88 20.07 -3.17
C ASN A 144 7.43 21.49 -2.83
N LEU A 145 6.27 21.63 -2.19
CA LEU A 145 5.72 22.94 -1.82
C LEU A 145 6.65 23.67 -0.85
N GLU A 146 7.18 22.96 0.14
CA GLU A 146 8.21 23.48 1.05
C GLU A 146 9.46 23.90 0.27
N LYS A 147 10.05 22.99 -0.52
CA LYS A 147 11.31 23.25 -1.25
C LYS A 147 11.20 24.38 -2.28
N THR A 148 10.03 24.57 -2.87
CA THR A 148 9.77 25.62 -3.86
C THR A 148 9.19 26.90 -3.25
N ARG A 149 9.02 26.95 -1.92
CA ARG A 149 8.43 28.09 -1.19
C ARG A 149 7.09 28.54 -1.76
N ARG A 150 6.25 27.57 -2.14
CA ARG A 150 4.87 27.80 -2.60
C ARG A 150 3.85 27.83 -1.46
N ILE A 151 4.31 27.55 -0.25
CA ILE A 151 3.55 27.68 0.99
C ILE A 151 4.31 28.64 1.91
N GLU A 152 3.56 29.39 2.71
CA GLU A 152 4.13 30.36 3.64
C GLU A 152 4.57 29.70 4.95
N ASN A 153 3.79 28.74 5.43
CA ASN A 153 4.10 27.98 6.63
C ASN A 153 5.06 26.83 6.29
N LEU A 154 6.35 27.04 6.55
CA LEU A 154 7.41 26.06 6.31
C LEU A 154 7.64 25.18 7.55
N PHE A 155 8.13 23.96 7.34
CA PHE A 155 8.48 23.11 8.47
C PHE A 155 9.77 23.62 9.11
N LYS A 156 9.90 23.45 10.43
CA LYS A 156 11.14 23.80 11.16
C LYS A 156 12.33 22.97 10.70
N GLU A 157 12.05 21.73 10.29
CA GLU A 157 13.01 20.76 9.76
C GLU A 157 12.49 20.26 8.41
N PRO A 158 13.38 19.89 7.46
CA PRO A 158 12.96 19.42 6.15
C PRO A 158 11.90 18.31 6.25
N PHE A 159 10.82 18.44 5.48
CA PHE A 159 9.70 17.50 5.52
C PHE A 159 10.15 16.05 5.27
N TYR A 160 11.05 15.85 4.31
CA TYR A 160 11.76 14.58 4.13
C TYR A 160 13.14 14.61 4.77
N LYS A 161 13.29 13.85 5.87
CA LYS A 161 14.57 13.64 6.55
C LYS A 161 15.39 12.46 6.00
N LYS A 162 14.72 11.50 5.35
CA LYS A 162 15.32 10.27 4.80
C LYS A 162 14.68 9.94 3.46
N GLN A 163 15.40 9.16 2.66
CA GLN A 163 14.85 8.61 1.43
C GLN A 163 13.64 7.73 1.75
N SER A 164 12.54 7.94 1.02
CA SER A 164 11.37 7.08 1.12
C SER A 164 11.69 5.72 0.51
N TRP A 165 11.38 4.65 1.23
CA TRP A 165 11.58 3.28 0.77
C TRP A 165 10.27 2.68 0.22
N LEU A 166 10.42 1.65 -0.61
CA LEU A 166 9.38 0.73 -1.03
C LEU A 166 9.94 -0.68 -0.86
N LEU A 167 9.07 -1.63 -0.55
CA LEU A 167 9.41 -3.04 -0.55
C LEU A 167 9.28 -3.59 -1.97
N ASP A 168 9.96 -4.70 -2.24
CA ASP A 168 9.76 -5.44 -3.48
C ASP A 168 8.42 -6.18 -3.47
N ASN A 169 7.64 -6.07 -4.56
CA ASN A 169 6.48 -6.94 -4.79
C ASN A 169 6.91 -8.30 -5.37
N LYS A 170 7.84 -8.97 -4.69
CA LYS A 170 8.32 -10.30 -5.05
C LYS A 170 7.92 -11.30 -3.97
N PRO A 171 7.28 -12.42 -4.34
CA PRO A 171 6.99 -13.47 -3.39
C PRO A 171 8.30 -14.16 -2.99
N ILE A 172 8.39 -14.62 -1.75
CA ILE A 172 9.48 -15.51 -1.34
C ILE A 172 9.30 -16.84 -2.08
N LYS A 173 10.39 -17.52 -2.46
CA LYS A 173 10.29 -18.87 -3.04
C LYS A 173 9.77 -19.83 -1.98
N VAL A 174 8.72 -20.57 -2.30
CA VAL A 174 8.17 -21.61 -1.43
C VAL A 174 9.23 -22.70 -1.25
N ARG A 175 9.51 -23.09 0.00
CA ARG A 175 10.37 -24.26 0.29
C ARG A 175 9.62 -25.56 -0.05
N LYS A 176 10.20 -26.71 0.25
CA LYS A 176 9.55 -28.04 0.20
C LYS A 176 8.46 -28.17 1.28
N ALA A 177 7.49 -27.28 1.28
CA ALA A 177 6.48 -27.08 2.32
C ALA A 177 5.22 -26.50 1.69
N VAL A 178 4.05 -27.06 2.00
CA VAL A 178 2.77 -26.55 1.47
C VAL A 178 2.11 -25.58 2.44
N ASN A 179 2.30 -25.80 3.74
CA ASN A 179 1.91 -24.85 4.77
C ASN A 179 3.11 -24.65 5.69
N GLN A 180 3.98 -23.69 5.34
CA GLN A 180 5.23 -23.46 6.07
C GLN A 180 5.04 -23.34 7.59
N PHE A 181 3.96 -22.71 8.05
CA PHE A 181 3.74 -22.49 9.48
C PHE A 181 3.45 -23.80 10.21
N ARG A 182 2.60 -24.65 9.63
CA ARG A 182 2.35 -26.01 10.13
C ARG A 182 3.61 -26.86 10.04
N ASP A 183 4.27 -26.80 8.90
CA ASP A 183 5.38 -27.63 8.53
C ASP A 183 6.57 -27.39 9.46
N ASP A 184 6.93 -26.13 9.70
CA ASP A 184 7.96 -25.71 10.67
C ASP A 184 7.59 -26.12 12.10
N TYR A 185 6.31 -25.97 12.50
CA TYR A 185 5.84 -26.40 13.82
C TYR A 185 5.95 -27.91 14.02
N LEU A 186 5.53 -28.71 13.03
CA LEU A 186 5.61 -30.17 13.10
C LEU A 186 7.05 -30.67 13.06
N ASP A 187 7.91 -30.06 12.24
CA ASP A 187 9.32 -30.43 12.19
C ASP A 187 10.04 -30.12 13.52
N LYS A 188 9.68 -29.00 14.17
CA LYS A 188 10.19 -28.62 15.50
C LYS A 188 9.69 -29.53 16.62
N ASN A 189 8.39 -29.84 16.66
CA ASN A 189 7.75 -30.50 17.81
C ASN A 189 7.60 -32.02 17.64
N TYR A 190 7.54 -32.53 16.41
CA TYR A 190 7.30 -33.93 16.08
C TYR A 190 8.20 -34.40 14.91
N PRO A 191 9.53 -34.46 15.09
CA PRO A 191 10.45 -34.78 14.00
C PRO A 191 10.10 -36.08 13.27
N GLY A 192 9.99 -36.01 11.94
CA GLY A 192 9.69 -37.17 11.09
C GLY A 192 8.20 -37.48 10.90
N ILE A 193 7.28 -36.79 11.58
CA ILE A 193 5.83 -37.01 11.42
C ILE A 193 5.34 -36.72 9.99
N ARG A 194 6.04 -35.82 9.29
CA ARG A 194 5.71 -35.41 7.92
C ARG A 194 6.33 -36.31 6.84
N LYS A 195 6.92 -37.45 7.21
CA LYS A 195 7.56 -38.36 6.23
C LYS A 195 6.52 -38.89 5.24
N GLY A 196 6.68 -38.54 3.97
CA GLY A 196 5.78 -38.96 2.89
C GLY A 196 4.56 -38.05 2.67
N GLU A 197 4.51 -36.89 3.33
CA GLU A 197 3.49 -35.87 3.03
C GLU A 197 3.72 -35.19 1.67
N TYR A 198 2.65 -34.55 1.18
CA TYR A 198 2.71 -33.69 0.00
C TYR A 198 3.60 -32.48 0.28
N GLU A 199 4.45 -32.15 -0.68
CA GLU A 199 5.34 -30.99 -0.62
C GLU A 199 5.30 -30.30 -1.98
N TYR A 200 5.44 -28.98 -2.01
CA TYR A 200 5.72 -28.30 -3.27
C TYR A 200 7.14 -28.69 -3.68
N THR A 201 7.25 -29.70 -4.55
CA THR A 201 8.52 -30.16 -5.13
C THR A 201 8.86 -29.43 -6.42
N GLU A 202 8.21 -28.30 -6.72
CA GLU A 202 8.55 -27.53 -7.91
C GLU A 202 10.00 -27.10 -7.80
N LYS A 203 10.79 -27.58 -8.77
CA LYS A 203 12.22 -27.33 -8.91
C LYS A 203 12.43 -25.83 -8.74
N ALA A 204 12.98 -25.44 -7.60
CA ALA A 204 13.83 -24.26 -7.58
C ALA A 204 14.91 -24.59 -8.60
N GLU A 205 14.76 -24.12 -9.84
CA GLU A 205 15.93 -23.99 -10.71
C GLU A 205 16.87 -23.09 -9.91
N ASP A 206 17.90 -23.73 -9.36
CA ASP A 206 19.14 -23.10 -8.98
C ASP A 206 19.69 -22.42 -10.23
N LYS A 207 19.34 -21.15 -10.37
CA LYS A 207 19.87 -20.16 -11.32
C LYS A 207 19.88 -18.85 -10.55
N ASP A 208 20.99 -18.19 -10.28
CA ASP A 208 22.39 -18.27 -10.74
C ASP A 208 23.26 -17.79 -9.53
N GLU A 209 24.49 -18.26 -9.30
CA GLU A 209 25.75 -17.72 -9.88
C GLU A 209 25.78 -16.21 -10.15
#